data_AF-A0A2M9D8T5-F1
#
_entry.id   AF-A0A2M9D8T5-F1
#
_cell.length_a   1.000
_cell.length_b   1.000
_cell.length_c   1.000
_cell.angle_alpha   90.00
_cell.angle_beta   90.00
_cell.angle_gamma   90.00
#
_symmetry.space_group_name_H-M   'P 1'
#
loop_
_entity.id
_entity.type
_entity.pdbx_description
1 polymer ?
#
loop_
_entity_poly.entity_id
_entity_poly.type
_entity_poly.pdbx_seq_one_letter_code
_entity_poly.pdbx_strand_id
1 'polypeptide(L)'
;MTDLSLRMPNTRLRAVLNLGTRRTPPIDLPPTLAAPELFAGWDDEAQLSDLHVEYPDGQLHCETTAEGVSHHFHTLHGEPRESSPWSANDTRILVLWATRLASDFHALLPTLLDDITQAAAWHDAGFDLYICEVAEPVQLDLLEIEVEGELLTLPWLGAGTVSHDHIDGENHPIALLWGAGESEPDQPIAEAWTDPRTGEPRSKAVPGVDWNTIGLAAEEVLPWLEGIYLNHHVIPDAEGTLLNAVLRRLGSLDGGA
;
A
#
# COMPACT_ATOMS: atom_id res chain seq x y z
N MET A 1 -9.17 -11.89 18.04
CA MET A 1 -8.09 -12.56 17.27
C MET A 1 -8.76 -13.21 16.08
N THR A 2 -8.60 -12.58 14.92
CA THR A 2 -9.20 -12.96 13.64
C THR A 2 -8.77 -14.37 13.23
N ASP A 3 -9.72 -15.17 12.75
CA ASP A 3 -9.46 -16.55 12.30
C ASP A 3 -8.82 -16.54 10.90
N LEU A 4 -7.49 -16.69 10.85
CA LEU A 4 -6.74 -16.73 9.60
C LEU A 4 -7.01 -18.00 8.77
N SER A 5 -7.70 -19.00 9.31
CA SER A 5 -8.05 -20.22 8.56
C SER A 5 -9.13 -20.00 7.50
N LEU A 6 -9.86 -18.88 7.58
CA LEU A 6 -10.86 -18.45 6.60
C LEU A 6 -10.27 -17.63 5.45
N ARG A 7 -8.95 -17.56 5.35
CA ARG A 7 -8.27 -16.85 4.27
C ARG A 7 -8.49 -17.56 2.94
N MET A 8 -8.88 -16.79 1.93
CA MET A 8 -8.91 -17.26 0.56
C MET A 8 -7.51 -17.66 0.09
N PRO A 9 -7.39 -18.61 -0.85
CA PRO A 9 -6.09 -18.93 -1.41
C PRO A 9 -5.48 -17.70 -2.08
N ASN A 10 -4.17 -17.53 -1.93
CA ASN A 10 -3.44 -16.54 -2.71
C ASN A 10 -3.65 -16.79 -4.20
N THR A 11 -3.68 -15.71 -4.97
CA THR A 11 -3.83 -15.77 -6.42
C THR A 11 -2.62 -15.17 -7.09
N ARG A 12 -2.48 -15.38 -8.41
CA ARG A 12 -1.35 -14.86 -9.17
C ARG A 12 -1.84 -13.84 -10.20
N LEU A 13 -1.18 -12.69 -10.22
CA LEU A 13 -1.33 -11.68 -11.27
C LEU A 13 -0.03 -11.60 -12.06
N ARG A 14 -0.16 -11.55 -13.39
CA ARG A 14 0.95 -11.28 -14.30
C ARG A 14 0.64 -10.01 -15.08
N ALA A 15 1.61 -9.10 -15.14
CA ALA A 15 1.48 -7.87 -15.88
C ALA A 15 2.68 -7.72 -16.82
N VAL A 16 2.41 -7.48 -18.09
CA VAL A 16 3.41 -7.08 -19.07
C VAL A 16 3.31 -5.57 -19.22
N LEU A 17 4.33 -4.86 -18.71
CA LEU A 17 4.34 -3.41 -18.59
C LEU A 17 5.48 -2.80 -19.41
N ASN A 18 5.29 -1.57 -19.86
CA ASN A 18 6.35 -0.76 -20.45
C ASN A 18 7.07 0.03 -19.35
N LEU A 19 8.15 -0.54 -18.80
CA LEU A 19 8.96 0.12 -17.78
C LEU A 19 10.08 1.01 -18.37
N GLY A 20 10.02 1.25 -19.69
CA GLY A 20 11.00 2.05 -20.40
C GLY A 20 12.39 1.42 -20.45
N THR A 21 13.34 2.18 -21.01
CA THR A 21 14.74 1.76 -21.05
C THR A 21 15.43 2.16 -19.76
N ARG A 22 15.98 1.19 -19.02
CA ARG A 22 16.86 1.49 -17.87
C ARG A 22 18.05 2.34 -18.33
N ARG A 23 18.14 3.55 -17.80
CA ARG A 23 19.11 4.55 -18.28
C ARG A 23 20.52 4.37 -17.65
N THR A 24 20.70 3.51 -16.66
CA THR A 24 22.01 3.24 -16.00
C THR A 24 22.15 1.81 -15.51
N PRO A 25 23.41 1.36 -15.27
CA PRO A 25 23.66 0.14 -14.51
C PRO A 25 23.02 0.20 -13.10
N PRO A 26 22.66 -0.97 -12.54
CA PRO A 26 22.22 -1.10 -11.16
C PRO A 26 23.24 -0.52 -10.18
N ILE A 27 22.74 0.04 -9.07
CA ILE A 27 23.56 0.46 -7.94
C ILE A 27 23.27 -0.50 -6.80
N ASP A 28 24.29 -1.24 -6.37
CA ASP A 28 24.17 -2.12 -5.21
C ASP A 28 24.03 -1.30 -3.93
N LEU A 29 22.94 -1.52 -3.21
CA LEU A 29 22.74 -0.92 -1.89
C LEU A 29 23.66 -1.56 -0.85
N PRO A 30 24.03 -0.84 0.23
CA PRO A 30 24.73 -1.42 1.36
C PRO A 30 23.97 -2.65 1.90
N PRO A 31 24.64 -3.74 2.32
CA PRO A 31 23.96 -4.97 2.72
C PRO A 31 22.91 -4.81 3.82
N THR A 32 23.13 -3.88 4.76
CA THR A 32 22.18 -3.56 5.84
C THR A 32 20.97 -2.76 5.37
N LEU A 33 21.02 -2.21 4.16
CA LEU A 33 20.01 -1.37 3.52
C LEU A 33 19.53 -1.99 2.19
N ALA A 34 19.77 -3.28 1.95
CA ALA A 34 19.46 -3.92 0.67
C ALA A 34 17.98 -4.29 0.50
N ALA A 35 17.17 -4.15 1.56
CA ALA A 35 15.76 -4.54 1.57
C ALA A 35 14.87 -3.45 2.18
N PRO A 36 14.74 -2.27 1.54
CA PRO A 36 13.78 -1.26 1.96
C PRO A 36 12.33 -1.71 1.70
N GLU A 37 11.41 -1.08 2.43
CA GLU A 37 10.02 -0.94 2.00
C GLU A 37 9.92 0.29 1.08
N LEU A 38 9.08 0.17 0.05
CA LEU A 38 8.96 1.18 -1.01
C LEU A 38 7.49 1.54 -1.21
N PHE A 39 7.22 2.83 -1.11
CA PHE A 39 5.93 3.44 -1.40
C PHE A 39 6.16 4.59 -2.38
N ALA A 40 5.17 4.85 -3.24
CA ALA A 40 5.25 5.95 -4.18
C ALA A 40 3.85 6.41 -4.55
N GLY A 41 3.74 7.69 -4.87
CA GLY A 41 2.50 8.34 -5.27
C GLY A 41 2.69 9.28 -6.46
N TRP A 42 1.55 9.74 -6.98
CA TRP A 42 1.45 10.73 -8.04
C TRP A 42 0.39 11.77 -7.68
N ASP A 43 0.80 13.03 -7.65
CA ASP A 43 -0.08 14.18 -7.57
C ASP A 43 -0.25 14.77 -8.97
N ASP A 44 -1.42 14.57 -9.56
CA ASP A 44 -1.74 15.06 -10.90
C ASP A 44 -1.91 16.58 -10.95
N GLU A 45 -2.30 17.24 -9.86
CA GLU A 45 -2.43 18.70 -9.84
C GLU A 45 -1.04 19.36 -9.79
N ALA A 46 -0.16 18.85 -8.95
CA ALA A 46 1.21 19.34 -8.82
C ALA A 46 2.18 18.80 -9.89
N GLN A 47 1.77 17.76 -10.64
CA GLN A 47 2.64 16.98 -11.53
C GLN A 47 3.91 16.52 -10.80
N LEU A 48 3.70 15.96 -9.61
CA LEU A 48 4.75 15.59 -8.66
C LEU A 48 4.61 14.11 -8.32
N SER A 49 5.73 13.40 -8.27
CA SER A 49 5.75 12.04 -7.72
C SER A 49 6.60 11.97 -6.47
N ASP A 50 6.07 11.35 -5.43
CA ASP A 50 6.79 11.01 -4.22
C ASP A 50 7.31 9.56 -4.27
N LEU A 51 8.48 9.34 -3.69
CA LEU A 51 9.05 8.01 -3.44
C LEU A 51 9.52 7.98 -1.99
N HIS A 52 8.98 7.04 -1.22
CA HIS A 52 9.31 6.81 0.17
C HIS A 52 10.11 5.51 0.28
N VAL A 53 11.32 5.61 0.80
CA VAL A 53 12.22 4.48 1.03
C VAL A 53 12.36 4.29 2.54
N GLU A 54 11.75 3.24 3.07
CA GLU A 54 11.63 3.04 4.51
C GLU A 54 12.49 1.88 5.02
N TYR A 55 13.10 2.13 6.18
CA TYR A 55 13.90 1.17 6.93
C TYR A 55 13.53 1.21 8.42
N PRO A 56 13.87 0.16 9.20
CA PRO A 56 13.61 0.14 10.63
C PRO A 56 14.23 1.29 11.45
N ASP A 57 15.28 1.94 10.94
CA ASP A 57 16.03 3.00 11.60
C ASP A 57 15.81 4.41 11.00
N GLY A 58 15.02 4.53 9.94
CA GLY A 58 14.62 5.81 9.36
C GLY A 58 14.16 5.71 7.90
N GLN A 59 13.84 6.86 7.32
CA GLN A 59 13.26 6.93 5.98
C GLN A 59 13.97 7.98 5.12
N LEU A 60 14.00 7.75 3.81
CA LEU A 60 14.43 8.69 2.79
C LEU A 60 13.25 8.96 1.85
N HIS A 61 12.81 10.21 1.77
CA HIS A 61 11.76 10.63 0.85
C HIS A 61 12.38 11.39 -0.31
N CYS A 62 11.88 11.15 -1.51
CA CYS A 62 12.27 11.84 -2.73
C CYS A 62 11.04 12.40 -3.41
N GLU A 63 11.05 13.69 -3.72
CA GLU A 63 10.01 14.35 -4.50
C GLU A 63 10.58 14.67 -5.87
N THR A 64 9.88 14.27 -6.93
CA THR A 64 10.32 14.49 -8.31
C THR A 64 9.32 15.35 -9.05
N THR A 65 9.85 16.40 -9.69
CA THR A 65 9.12 17.28 -10.61
C THR A 65 9.93 17.42 -11.89
N ALA A 66 9.44 18.23 -12.84
CA ALA A 66 10.17 18.59 -14.05
C ALA A 66 11.53 19.28 -13.78
N GLU A 67 11.73 19.87 -12.59
CA GLU A 67 12.97 20.56 -12.23
C GLU A 67 14.06 19.61 -11.72
N GLY A 68 13.68 18.40 -11.30
CA GLY A 68 14.58 17.37 -10.78
C GLY A 68 14.02 16.68 -9.55
N VAL A 69 14.92 16.00 -8.84
CA VAL A 69 14.60 15.25 -7.61
C VAL A 69 15.14 16.01 -6.41
N SER A 70 14.26 16.32 -5.46
CA SER A 70 14.63 16.75 -4.11
C SER A 70 14.58 15.54 -3.16
N HIS A 71 15.31 15.58 -2.04
CA HIS A 71 15.23 14.53 -1.04
C HIS A 71 15.40 15.06 0.38
N HIS A 72 14.80 14.37 1.34
CA HIS A 72 14.92 14.65 2.77
C HIS A 72 14.75 13.37 3.60
N PHE A 73 15.07 13.44 4.90
CA PHE A 73 15.07 12.28 5.78
C PHE A 73 13.99 12.38 6.84
N HIS A 74 13.50 11.23 7.29
CA HIS A 74 12.61 11.13 8.44
C HIS A 74 13.16 10.12 9.47
N THR A 75 12.67 10.25 10.70
CA THR A 75 12.75 9.16 11.68
C THR A 75 11.91 7.96 11.21
N LEU A 76 12.04 6.82 11.89
CA LEU A 76 11.17 5.66 11.64
C LEU A 76 9.68 5.95 11.90
N HIS A 77 9.36 7.03 12.62
CA HIS A 77 7.99 7.45 12.93
C HIS A 77 7.48 8.54 11.96
N GLY A 78 8.20 8.81 10.86
CA GLY A 78 7.79 9.82 9.89
C GLY A 78 8.07 11.27 10.31
N GLU A 79 8.77 11.52 11.43
CA GLU A 79 9.16 12.89 11.81
C GLU A 79 10.36 13.40 10.97
N PRO A 80 10.30 14.61 10.39
CA PRO A 80 11.37 15.16 9.58
C PRO A 80 12.72 15.26 10.31
N ARG A 81 13.80 15.06 9.57
CA ARG A 81 15.18 15.18 10.06
C ARG A 81 16.08 15.91 9.07
N GLU A 82 16.89 16.80 9.62
CA GLU A 82 17.93 17.53 8.89
C GLU A 82 19.14 16.67 8.49
N SER A 83 19.30 15.49 9.09
CA SER A 83 20.48 14.64 8.87
C SER A 83 20.07 13.18 8.72
N SER A 84 20.79 12.50 7.83
CA SER A 84 20.63 11.07 7.58
C SER A 84 20.81 10.26 8.87
N PRO A 85 19.98 9.24 9.10
CA PRO A 85 20.16 8.28 10.19
C PRO A 85 21.34 7.33 9.95
N TRP A 86 21.85 7.22 8.71
CA TRP A 86 22.89 6.28 8.32
C TRP A 86 24.28 6.91 8.23
N SER A 87 25.31 6.07 8.03
CA SER A 87 26.67 6.55 7.81
C SER A 87 26.78 7.43 6.56
N ALA A 88 27.75 8.35 6.52
CA ALA A 88 27.90 9.24 5.37
C ALA A 88 28.13 8.50 4.03
N ASN A 89 28.82 7.35 4.06
CA ASN A 89 29.04 6.56 2.85
C ASN A 89 27.75 5.87 2.39
N ASP A 90 27.01 5.27 3.32
CA ASP A 90 25.75 4.59 3.00
C ASP A 90 24.69 5.58 2.51
N THR A 91 24.60 6.73 3.17
CA THR A 91 23.73 7.84 2.78
C THR A 91 23.99 8.26 1.34
N ARG A 92 25.26 8.44 0.95
CA ARG A 92 25.62 8.85 -0.41
C ARG A 92 25.18 7.81 -1.45
N ILE A 93 25.34 6.53 -1.15
CA ILE A 93 24.92 5.44 -2.06
C ILE A 93 23.39 5.39 -2.15
N LEU A 94 22.72 5.46 -1.00
CA LEU A 94 21.26 5.38 -0.91
C LEU A 94 20.58 6.55 -1.62
N VAL A 95 21.03 7.78 -1.39
CA VAL A 95 20.48 8.97 -2.06
C VAL A 95 20.69 8.88 -3.58
N LEU A 96 21.87 8.48 -4.03
CA LEU A 96 22.13 8.30 -5.47
C LEU A 96 21.20 7.25 -6.09
N TRP A 97 21.02 6.11 -5.42
CA TRP A 97 20.12 5.05 -5.87
C TRP A 97 18.64 5.51 -5.85
N ALA A 98 18.18 6.14 -4.78
CA ALA A 98 16.79 6.58 -4.64
C ALA A 98 16.45 7.69 -5.63
N THR A 99 17.36 8.63 -5.86
CA THR A 99 17.20 9.70 -6.86
C THR A 99 17.02 9.11 -8.27
N ARG A 100 17.77 8.03 -8.55
CA ARG A 100 17.67 7.30 -9.82
C ARG A 100 16.32 6.64 -9.98
N LEU A 101 15.91 5.88 -8.98
CA LEU A 101 14.62 5.21 -8.94
C LEU A 101 13.48 6.22 -9.10
N ALA A 102 13.49 7.31 -8.32
CA ALA A 102 12.47 8.36 -8.37
C ALA A 102 12.38 9.00 -9.76
N SER A 103 13.53 9.30 -10.39
CA SER A 103 13.56 9.85 -11.76
C SER A 103 13.00 8.89 -12.80
N ASP A 104 13.39 7.61 -12.72
CA ASP A 104 12.95 6.59 -13.66
C ASP A 104 11.46 6.27 -13.48
N PHE A 105 10.95 6.24 -12.23
CA PHE A 105 9.53 6.11 -11.93
C PHE A 105 8.71 7.31 -12.44
N HIS A 106 9.12 8.54 -12.10
CA HIS A 106 8.46 9.77 -12.53
C HIS A 106 8.31 9.85 -14.06
N ALA A 107 9.32 9.39 -14.81
CA ALA A 107 9.30 9.40 -16.27
C ALA A 107 8.24 8.47 -16.90
N LEU A 108 7.67 7.55 -16.12
CA LEU A 108 6.62 6.62 -16.56
C LEU A 108 5.21 7.10 -16.20
N LEU A 109 5.10 8.17 -15.40
CA LEU A 109 3.83 8.69 -14.93
C LEU A 109 3.20 9.68 -15.93
N PRO A 110 1.86 9.77 -15.98
CA PRO A 110 0.90 9.00 -15.18
C PRO A 110 0.60 7.61 -15.74
N THR A 111 0.97 7.32 -16.99
CA THR A 111 0.56 6.14 -17.75
C THR A 111 0.81 4.81 -17.03
N LEU A 112 1.93 4.68 -16.30
CA LEU A 112 2.21 3.47 -15.52
C LEU A 112 1.15 3.17 -14.46
N LEU A 113 0.61 4.19 -13.78
CA LEU A 113 -0.44 3.98 -12.78
C LEU A 113 -1.74 3.55 -13.45
N ASP A 114 -2.10 4.15 -14.59
CA ASP A 114 -3.26 3.71 -15.38
C ASP A 114 -3.15 2.24 -15.79
N ASP A 115 -1.94 1.79 -16.19
CA ASP A 115 -1.68 0.39 -16.52
C ASP A 115 -1.78 -0.54 -15.31
N ILE A 116 -1.29 -0.11 -14.14
CA ILE A 116 -1.38 -0.88 -12.89
C ILE A 116 -2.85 -1.03 -12.47
N THR A 117 -3.61 0.05 -12.45
CA THR A 117 -5.04 0.03 -12.10
C THR A 117 -5.84 -0.86 -13.06
N GLN A 118 -5.52 -0.81 -14.36
CA GLN A 118 -6.14 -1.72 -15.33
C GLN A 118 -5.76 -3.18 -15.10
N ALA A 119 -4.49 -3.47 -14.77
CA ALA A 119 -4.06 -4.83 -14.46
C ALA A 119 -4.78 -5.39 -13.23
N ALA A 120 -4.95 -4.58 -12.18
CA ALA A 120 -5.72 -4.95 -10.98
C ALA A 120 -7.20 -5.19 -11.32
N ALA A 121 -7.84 -4.30 -12.08
CA ALA A 121 -9.23 -4.49 -12.50
C ALA A 121 -9.45 -5.76 -13.35
N TRP A 122 -8.47 -6.14 -14.19
CA TRP A 122 -8.51 -7.39 -14.94
C TRP A 122 -8.38 -8.61 -14.02
N HIS A 123 -7.52 -8.53 -13.01
CA HIS A 123 -7.36 -9.56 -12.00
C HIS A 123 -8.65 -9.79 -11.21
N ASP A 124 -9.31 -8.70 -10.77
CA ASP A 124 -10.61 -8.75 -10.09
C ASP A 124 -11.71 -9.36 -10.97
N ALA A 125 -11.64 -9.12 -12.29
CA ALA A 125 -12.52 -9.75 -13.26
C ALA A 125 -12.20 -11.24 -13.53
N GLY A 126 -11.15 -11.78 -12.91
CA GLY A 126 -10.74 -13.19 -12.99
C GLY A 126 -9.73 -13.52 -14.08
N PHE A 127 -9.08 -12.51 -14.69
CA PHE A 127 -7.99 -12.72 -15.65
C PHE A 127 -6.64 -12.80 -14.93
N ASP A 128 -5.72 -13.61 -15.48
CA ASP A 128 -4.41 -13.87 -14.84
C ASP A 128 -3.22 -13.20 -15.57
N LEU A 129 -3.51 -12.39 -16.59
CA LEU A 129 -2.53 -11.69 -17.43
C LEU A 129 -3.11 -10.38 -17.97
N TYR A 130 -2.41 -9.28 -17.69
CA TYR A 130 -2.57 -7.99 -18.34
C TYR A 130 -1.37 -7.68 -19.25
N ILE A 131 -1.62 -7.02 -20.38
CA ILE A 131 -0.57 -6.52 -21.29
C ILE A 131 -0.91 -5.08 -21.64
N CYS A 132 0.00 -4.15 -21.33
CA CYS A 132 -0.19 -2.73 -21.62
C CYS A 132 -0.25 -2.47 -23.13
N GLU A 133 -0.98 -1.43 -23.52
CA GLU A 133 -1.01 -0.96 -24.91
C GLU A 133 0.24 -0.14 -25.22
N VAL A 134 0.92 -0.44 -26.34
CA VAL A 134 2.06 0.34 -26.82
C VAL A 134 1.88 0.72 -28.28
N ALA A 135 2.15 1.99 -28.60
CA ALA A 135 1.99 2.52 -29.95
C ALA A 135 3.08 2.01 -30.92
N GLU A 136 4.30 1.83 -30.43
CA GLU A 136 5.46 1.40 -31.21
C GLU A 136 6.10 0.16 -30.58
N PRO A 137 6.77 -0.71 -31.36
CA PRO A 137 7.49 -1.86 -30.82
C PRO A 137 8.58 -1.43 -29.82
N VAL A 138 8.43 -1.85 -28.58
CA VAL A 138 9.36 -1.60 -27.48
C VAL A 138 9.60 -2.88 -26.67
N GLN A 139 10.66 -2.89 -25.86
CA GLN A 139 10.84 -3.93 -24.86
C GLN A 139 9.82 -3.75 -23.74
N LEU A 140 9.13 -4.84 -23.39
CA LEU A 140 8.20 -4.89 -22.26
C LEU A 140 8.76 -5.82 -21.18
N ASP A 141 8.39 -5.54 -19.95
CA ASP A 141 8.78 -6.31 -18.77
C ASP A 141 7.60 -7.12 -18.27
N LEU A 142 7.82 -8.43 -18.07
CA LEU A 142 6.88 -9.28 -17.36
C LEU A 142 7.18 -9.21 -15.85
N LEU A 143 6.15 -8.87 -15.08
CA LEU A 143 6.09 -9.00 -13.64
C LEU A 143 5.10 -10.09 -13.27
N GLU A 144 5.49 -10.97 -12.36
CA GLU A 144 4.62 -11.98 -11.77
C GLU A 144 4.58 -11.74 -10.26
N ILE A 145 3.38 -11.52 -9.73
CA ILE A 145 3.17 -11.28 -8.30
C ILE A 145 2.17 -12.29 -7.75
N GLU A 146 2.30 -12.57 -6.45
CA GLU A 146 1.30 -13.27 -5.67
C GLU A 146 0.47 -12.23 -4.94
N VAL A 147 -0.85 -12.24 -5.15
CA VAL A 147 -1.82 -11.40 -4.45
C VAL A 147 -2.35 -12.21 -3.27
N GLU A 148 -2.20 -11.66 -2.06
CA GLU A 148 -2.64 -12.31 -0.84
C GLU A 148 -4.18 -12.43 -0.84
N GLY A 149 -4.68 -13.62 -0.51
CA GLY A 149 -6.12 -13.85 -0.49
C GLY A 149 -6.78 -13.12 0.67
N GLU A 150 -7.93 -12.51 0.39
CA GLU A 150 -8.74 -11.85 1.42
C GLU A 150 -9.21 -12.84 2.50
N LEU A 151 -9.36 -12.35 3.73
CA LEU A 151 -10.07 -13.06 4.77
C LEU A 151 -11.57 -13.04 4.45
N LEU A 152 -12.19 -14.22 4.40
CA LEU A 152 -13.63 -14.31 4.26
C LEU A 152 -14.29 -13.71 5.51
N THR A 153 -14.85 -12.52 5.34
CA THR A 153 -15.73 -11.91 6.33
C THR A 153 -17.17 -12.28 5.99
N LEU A 154 -17.95 -12.63 7.02
CA LEU A 154 -19.38 -12.83 6.84
C LEU A 154 -20.01 -11.49 6.42
N PRO A 155 -21.06 -11.48 5.58
CA PRO A 155 -21.84 -10.27 5.37
C PRO A 155 -22.39 -9.77 6.72
N TRP A 156 -22.71 -8.49 6.83
CA TRP A 156 -23.34 -7.95 8.04
C TRP A 156 -24.65 -8.69 8.34
N LEU A 157 -24.73 -9.30 9.53
CA LEU A 157 -25.89 -10.08 10.00
C LEU A 157 -26.70 -9.36 11.09
N GLY A 158 -26.23 -8.20 11.55
CA GLY A 158 -26.95 -7.39 12.53
C GLY A 158 -28.15 -6.69 11.93
N ALA A 159 -28.90 -6.01 12.79
CA ALA A 159 -29.95 -5.10 12.36
C ALA A 159 -29.34 -3.91 11.59
N GLY A 160 -30.14 -3.29 10.73
CA GLY A 160 -29.73 -2.09 10.00
C GLY A 160 -28.65 -2.33 8.95
N THR A 161 -27.87 -1.30 8.67
CA THR A 161 -26.77 -1.30 7.70
C THR A 161 -25.50 -0.74 8.34
N VAL A 162 -24.35 -1.08 7.76
CA VAL A 162 -23.05 -0.59 8.21
C VAL A 162 -22.22 -0.05 7.06
N SER A 163 -21.36 0.91 7.37
CA SER A 163 -20.28 1.43 6.54
C SER A 163 -19.05 1.65 7.43
N HIS A 164 -17.92 2.03 6.85
CA HIS A 164 -16.75 2.41 7.62
C HIS A 164 -16.09 3.63 7.01
N ASP A 165 -15.58 4.50 7.89
CA ASP A 165 -14.88 5.73 7.51
C ASP A 165 -13.54 5.80 8.21
N HIS A 166 -12.56 6.41 7.54
CA HIS A 166 -11.30 6.80 8.17
C HIS A 166 -11.53 7.86 9.24
N ILE A 167 -10.87 7.71 10.38
CA ILE A 167 -10.88 8.68 11.48
C ILE A 167 -9.46 9.20 11.72
N ASP A 168 -9.37 10.35 12.40
CA ASP A 168 -8.07 10.93 12.75
C ASP A 168 -7.30 10.02 13.72
N GLY A 169 -6.04 9.71 13.39
CA GLY A 169 -5.13 9.02 14.28
C GLY A 169 -3.98 8.34 13.55
N GLU A 170 -3.00 7.84 14.31
CA GLU A 170 -1.87 7.09 13.77
C GLU A 170 -2.32 5.71 13.28
N ASN A 171 -1.66 5.21 12.24
CA ASN A 171 -1.89 3.89 11.63
C ASN A 171 -3.29 3.72 11.00
N HIS A 172 -3.77 4.77 10.33
CA HIS A 172 -4.98 4.75 9.50
C HIS A 172 -6.20 4.11 10.19
N PRO A 173 -6.63 4.61 11.36
CA PRO A 173 -7.75 4.03 12.07
C PRO A 173 -9.05 4.24 11.29
N ILE A 174 -9.99 3.31 11.46
CA ILE A 174 -11.36 3.42 10.94
C ILE A 174 -12.39 3.31 12.05
N ALA A 175 -13.53 3.93 11.83
CA ALA A 175 -14.75 3.71 12.60
C ALA A 175 -15.74 2.88 11.78
N LEU A 176 -16.33 1.87 12.41
CA LEU A 176 -17.51 1.18 11.93
C LEU A 176 -18.74 2.02 12.28
N LEU A 177 -19.47 2.45 11.25
CA LEU A 177 -20.69 3.23 11.36
C LEU A 177 -21.90 2.33 11.19
N TRP A 178 -22.96 2.61 11.93
CA TRP A 178 -24.22 1.88 11.91
C TRP A 178 -25.40 2.83 11.68
N GLY A 179 -26.43 2.34 11.00
CA GLY A 179 -27.71 3.02 10.86
C GLY A 179 -28.85 2.02 10.78
N ALA A 180 -30.07 2.43 11.14
CA ALA A 180 -31.24 1.55 11.11
C ALA A 180 -31.70 1.14 9.68
N GLY A 181 -31.06 1.68 8.63
CA GLY A 181 -31.30 1.35 7.22
C GLY A 181 -32.18 2.35 6.45
N GLU A 182 -32.60 3.45 7.06
CA GLU A 182 -33.38 4.52 6.40
C GLU A 182 -32.51 5.57 5.69
N SER A 183 -31.24 5.65 6.08
CA SER A 183 -30.22 6.57 5.58
C SER A 183 -28.85 5.91 5.58
N GLU A 184 -27.84 6.62 5.08
CA GLU A 184 -26.45 6.20 5.26
C GLU A 184 -26.12 6.04 6.75
N PRO A 185 -25.38 4.99 7.14
CA PRO A 185 -24.89 4.81 8.50
C PRO A 185 -23.98 5.96 8.93
N ASP A 186 -24.28 6.59 10.06
CA ASP A 186 -23.52 7.73 10.60
C ASP A 186 -23.19 7.59 12.09
N GLN A 187 -23.73 6.57 12.77
CA GLN A 187 -23.50 6.34 14.19
C GLN A 187 -22.27 5.42 14.40
N PRO A 188 -21.16 5.90 14.96
CA PRO A 188 -20.00 5.06 15.22
C PRO A 188 -20.29 4.05 16.34
N ILE A 189 -19.97 2.78 16.10
CA ILE A 189 -20.21 1.68 17.05
C ILE A 189 -18.93 0.95 17.47
N ALA A 190 -17.89 0.96 16.63
CA ALA A 190 -16.60 0.37 16.92
C ALA A 190 -15.49 1.08 16.13
N GLU A 191 -14.24 0.91 16.55
CA GLU A 191 -13.06 1.43 15.88
C GLU A 191 -12.04 0.30 15.68
N ALA A 192 -11.25 0.35 14.61
CA ALA A 192 -10.13 -0.57 14.37
C ALA A 192 -8.87 0.17 13.86
N TRP A 193 -7.70 -0.34 14.23
CA TRP A 193 -6.40 0.24 13.90
C TRP A 193 -5.29 -0.82 14.01
N THR A 194 -4.12 -0.54 13.44
CA THR A 194 -2.90 -1.33 13.67
C THR A 194 -2.25 -0.87 14.97
N ASP A 195 -2.10 -1.76 15.95
CA ASP A 195 -1.42 -1.45 17.20
C ASP A 195 0.08 -1.24 16.95
N PRO A 196 0.62 -0.02 17.15
CA PRO A 196 2.02 0.29 16.81
C PRO A 196 3.03 -0.49 17.63
N ARG A 197 2.62 -1.11 18.75
CA ARG A 197 3.51 -1.92 19.60
C ARG A 197 3.65 -3.35 19.10
N THR A 198 2.62 -3.86 18.43
CA THR A 198 2.56 -5.27 18.04
C THR A 198 2.53 -5.46 16.52
N GLY A 199 2.19 -4.42 15.76
CA GLY A 199 1.94 -4.50 14.33
C GLY A 199 0.66 -5.26 13.97
N GLU A 200 -0.17 -5.61 14.96
CA GLU A 200 -1.39 -6.40 14.76
C GLU A 200 -2.63 -5.50 14.74
N PRO A 201 -3.67 -5.86 13.96
CA PRO A 201 -4.96 -5.19 14.04
C PRO A 201 -5.56 -5.36 15.44
N ARG A 202 -6.16 -4.28 15.93
CA ARG A 202 -6.94 -4.22 17.15
C ARG A 202 -8.23 -3.48 16.89
N SER A 203 -9.24 -3.81 17.67
CA SER A 203 -10.53 -3.13 17.64
C SER A 203 -11.05 -2.84 19.05
N LYS A 204 -11.93 -1.85 19.16
CA LYS A 204 -12.64 -1.55 20.41
C LYS A 204 -14.07 -1.08 20.11
N ALA A 205 -14.97 -1.35 21.04
CA ALA A 205 -16.32 -0.81 21.01
C ALA A 205 -16.34 0.66 21.40
N VAL A 206 -17.19 1.46 20.74
CA VAL A 206 -17.48 2.82 21.19
C VAL A 206 -18.31 2.76 22.48
N PRO A 207 -17.98 3.57 23.51
CA PRO A 207 -18.74 3.58 24.77
C PRO A 207 -20.21 3.98 24.55
N GLY A 208 -21.13 3.26 25.21
CA GLY A 208 -22.56 3.60 25.22
C GLY A 208 -23.39 3.03 24.06
N VAL A 209 -22.80 2.23 23.17
CA VAL A 209 -23.51 1.51 22.11
C VAL A 209 -24.48 0.49 22.72
N ASP A 210 -25.74 0.52 22.29
CA ASP A 210 -26.74 -0.49 22.62
C ASP A 210 -26.69 -1.66 21.63
N TRP A 211 -25.84 -2.64 21.94
CA TRP A 211 -25.66 -3.85 21.12
C TRP A 211 -26.93 -4.68 20.93
N ASN A 212 -27.95 -4.53 21.78
CA ASN A 212 -29.24 -5.21 21.54
C ASN A 212 -29.95 -4.63 20.32
N THR A 213 -29.86 -3.31 20.13
CA THR A 213 -30.42 -2.63 18.96
C THR A 213 -29.63 -2.97 17.70
N ILE A 214 -28.30 -3.11 17.81
CA ILE A 214 -27.44 -3.57 16.72
C ILE A 214 -27.76 -5.02 16.31
N GLY A 215 -28.28 -5.83 17.24
CA GLY A 215 -28.66 -7.22 16.97
C GLY A 215 -27.48 -8.20 16.89
N LEU A 216 -26.28 -7.75 17.24
CA LEU A 216 -25.06 -8.56 17.37
C LEU A 216 -24.31 -8.16 18.64
N ALA A 217 -23.60 -9.11 19.24
CA ALA A 217 -22.78 -8.81 20.39
C ALA A 217 -21.46 -8.13 19.97
N ALA A 218 -20.92 -7.25 20.83
CA ALA A 218 -19.63 -6.60 20.58
C ALA A 218 -18.50 -7.62 20.32
N GLU A 219 -18.52 -8.75 21.05
CA GLU A 219 -17.52 -9.83 20.89
C GLU A 219 -17.56 -10.51 19.51
N GLU A 220 -18.66 -10.40 18.77
CA GLU A 220 -18.79 -10.88 17.40
C GLU A 220 -18.38 -9.80 16.39
N VAL A 221 -18.77 -8.55 16.63
CA VAL A 221 -18.52 -7.42 15.73
C VAL A 221 -17.05 -7.00 15.71
N LEU A 222 -16.37 -7.04 16.85
CA LEU A 222 -14.99 -6.57 16.96
C LEU A 222 -13.99 -7.43 16.13
N PRO A 223 -13.96 -8.77 16.24
CA PRO A 223 -13.13 -9.60 15.36
C PRO A 223 -13.53 -9.52 13.89
N TRP A 224 -14.82 -9.32 13.60
CA TRP A 224 -15.30 -9.12 12.23
C TRP A 224 -14.73 -7.82 11.63
N LEU A 225 -14.76 -6.71 12.40
CA LEU A 225 -14.17 -5.44 12.01
C LEU A 225 -12.64 -5.54 11.85
N GLU A 226 -11.95 -6.31 12.71
CA GLU A 226 -10.52 -6.60 12.53
C GLU A 226 -10.25 -7.29 11.18
N GLY A 227 -11.12 -8.19 10.73
CA GLY A 227 -11.04 -8.82 9.41
C GLY A 227 -11.24 -7.85 8.26
N ILE A 228 -12.23 -6.94 8.36
CA ILE A 228 -12.44 -5.86 7.38
C ILE A 228 -11.19 -4.96 7.33
N TYR A 229 -10.71 -4.51 8.48
CA TYR A 229 -9.52 -3.67 8.57
C TYR A 229 -8.29 -4.35 7.94
N LEU A 230 -8.09 -5.64 8.20
CA LEU A 230 -7.00 -6.39 7.57
C LEU A 230 -7.10 -6.39 6.04
N ASN A 231 -8.27 -6.72 5.49
CA ASN A 231 -8.44 -6.83 4.03
C ASN A 231 -8.26 -5.48 3.33
N HIS A 232 -8.68 -4.37 3.94
CA HIS A 232 -8.72 -3.07 3.27
C HIS A 232 -7.52 -2.17 3.58
N HIS A 233 -6.82 -2.37 4.70
CA HIS A 233 -5.80 -1.43 5.18
C HIS A 233 -4.46 -2.05 5.55
N VAL A 234 -4.37 -3.37 5.66
CA VAL A 234 -3.12 -4.04 6.05
C VAL A 234 -2.60 -4.93 4.92
N ILE A 235 -3.47 -5.73 4.32
CA ILE A 235 -3.13 -6.59 3.19
C ILE A 235 -3.13 -5.70 1.94
N PRO A 236 -1.99 -5.55 1.23
CA PRO A 236 -1.96 -4.82 -0.01
C PRO A 236 -2.86 -5.51 -1.05
N ASP A 237 -3.65 -4.73 -1.76
CA ASP A 237 -4.42 -5.22 -2.90
C ASP A 237 -3.51 -5.53 -4.10
N ALA A 238 -4.11 -5.97 -5.21
CA ALA A 238 -3.37 -6.29 -6.43
C ALA A 238 -2.63 -5.07 -7.00
N GLU A 239 -3.21 -3.87 -6.92
CA GLU A 239 -2.62 -2.61 -7.38
C GLU A 239 -1.38 -2.25 -6.55
N GLY A 240 -1.49 -2.22 -5.23
CA GLY A 240 -0.38 -1.94 -4.32
C GLY A 240 0.74 -2.98 -4.41
N THR A 241 0.39 -4.27 -4.52
CA THR A 241 1.36 -5.36 -4.70
C THR A 241 2.12 -5.21 -6.02
N LEU A 242 1.42 -4.88 -7.11
CA LEU A 242 2.03 -4.69 -8.43
C LEU A 242 2.91 -3.45 -8.47
N LEU A 243 2.47 -2.33 -7.89
CA LEU A 243 3.26 -1.11 -7.77
C LEU A 243 4.57 -1.37 -7.02
N ASN A 244 4.52 -2.09 -5.90
CA ASN A 244 5.74 -2.46 -5.17
C ASN A 244 6.69 -3.32 -6.03
N ALA A 245 6.16 -4.28 -6.78
CA ALA A 245 6.96 -5.09 -7.70
C ALA A 245 7.60 -4.25 -8.82
N VAL A 246 6.89 -3.26 -9.35
CA VAL A 246 7.44 -2.29 -10.32
C VAL A 246 8.57 -1.48 -9.70
N LEU A 247 8.37 -0.90 -8.52
CA LEU A 247 9.40 -0.12 -7.82
C LEU A 247 10.65 -0.97 -7.54
N ARG A 248 10.47 -2.22 -7.11
CA ARG A 248 11.58 -3.18 -6.92
C ARG A 248 12.30 -3.49 -8.24
N ARG A 249 11.58 -3.72 -9.33
CA ARG A 249 12.16 -3.94 -10.66
C ARG A 249 12.94 -2.71 -11.14
N LEU A 250 12.39 -1.51 -11.00
CA LEU A 250 13.09 -0.27 -11.36
C LEU A 250 14.33 -0.05 -10.48
N GLY A 251 14.22 -0.34 -9.19
CA GLY A 251 15.30 -0.24 -8.20
C GLY A 251 16.34 -1.36 -8.28
N SER A 252 16.17 -2.33 -9.18
CA SER A 252 17.02 -3.54 -9.29
C SER A 252 17.09 -4.38 -8.00
N LEU A 253 15.97 -4.48 -7.27
CA LEU A 253 15.84 -5.18 -6.00
C LEU A 253 15.13 -6.54 -6.10
N ASP A 254 14.63 -6.92 -7.28
CA ASP A 254 13.84 -8.14 -7.47
C ASP A 254 14.67 -9.37 -7.85
N GLY A 255 16.00 -9.27 -7.81
CA GLY A 255 16.92 -10.37 -8.13
C GLY A 255 16.93 -10.78 -9.61
N GLY A 256 16.19 -10.07 -10.46
CA GLY A 256 16.12 -10.28 -11.90
C GLY A 256 17.22 -9.52 -12.63
N ALA A 257 18.25 -10.25 -13.08
CA ALA A 257 19.16 -9.85 -14.14
C ALA A 257 18.84 -10.63 -15.41
#